data_AF-A0A7S0VSC8-F1
#
_entry.id   AF-A0A7S0VSC8-F1
#
_cell.length_a   1.000
_cell.length_b   1.000
_cell.length_c   1.000
_cell.angle_alpha   90.00
_cell.angle_beta   90.00
_cell.angle_gamma   90.00
#
_symmetry.space_group_name_H-M   'P 1'
#
loop_
_entity.id
_entity.type
_entity.pdbx_description
1 polymer ?
#
loop_
_entity_poly.entity_id
_entity_poly.type
_entity_poly.pdbx_seq_one_letter_code
_entity_poly.pdbx_strand_id
1 'polypeptide(L)'
;GGGGGGGSGSSDAFGRVVVRINIFRNHRQTVQFILPQQNAKLAQAELLVIDEAAAIPLPLVKALMGPYLCFLCSTVNGYEGTGRSLSLKLFQQLREQASLAATTGAGKEGGALVGGGGGGRSFRELVLNEPIRYAPGDAVEQWLHQLLCLDAGQTLSLSQTPRGVHPSACELYYVNRDTLFSFHKASEKFLQQMVSLFVASHYRNTPNDLLLMADAPAHHLFVLLPPVDTTANALPPILAVVQVALEGSISRNGARQKLASGESLPQGDLLPWTIGQQFQDPDFPALSGARVVRIAVHPEMGRAGYGSRCVELLKRYYQGELVGLDDVDLDDNKEEEEEEEER
;
A
#
# COMPACT_ATOMS: atom_id res chain seq x y z
N GLY A 1 -53.95 1.56 28.85
CA GLY A 1 -53.67 2.63 27.89
C GLY A 1 -52.19 2.58 27.56
N GLY A 2 -51.87 2.12 26.35
CA GLY A 2 -50.50 2.09 25.85
C GLY A 2 -50.12 3.41 25.18
N GLY A 3 -48.86 3.78 25.35
CA GLY A 3 -48.08 4.73 24.56
C GLY A 3 -46.63 4.40 24.87
N GLY A 4 -45.76 4.04 23.94
CA GLY A 4 -45.63 4.53 22.57
C GLY A 4 -44.46 5.52 22.55
N GLY A 5 -43.23 5.00 22.44
CA GLY A 5 -42.01 5.78 22.27
C GLY A 5 -41.00 4.94 21.48
N GLY A 6 -40.98 5.14 20.16
CA GLY A 6 -40.12 4.45 19.22
C GLY A 6 -38.83 5.21 18.89
N GLY A 7 -37.91 4.49 18.24
CA GLY A 7 -36.69 4.98 17.61
C GLY A 7 -35.44 4.72 18.48
N SER A 8 -34.35 4.13 18.02
CA SER A 8 -33.90 3.83 16.65
C SER A 8 -32.60 3.01 16.72
N GLY A 9 -32.52 1.97 15.89
CA GLY A 9 -31.33 1.46 15.18
C GLY A 9 -29.97 1.35 15.87
N SER A 10 -29.39 0.14 15.73
CA SER A 10 -27.97 -0.25 15.89
C SER A 10 -27.47 -0.52 17.32
N SER A 11 -27.75 -1.72 17.83
CA SER A 11 -26.93 -2.26 18.94
C SER A 11 -26.73 -3.78 18.93
N ASP A 12 -27.03 -4.47 17.81
CA ASP A 12 -26.88 -5.93 17.74
C ASP A 12 -25.49 -6.42 17.28
N ALA A 13 -24.58 -5.51 16.91
CA ALA A 13 -23.22 -5.87 16.47
C ALA A 13 -22.22 -6.13 17.63
N PHE A 14 -22.58 -5.79 18.87
CA PHE A 14 -21.67 -5.82 20.03
C PHE A 14 -22.20 -6.69 21.17
N GLY A 15 -22.81 -7.83 20.86
CA GLY A 15 -23.63 -8.64 21.78
C GLY A 15 -22.98 -9.06 23.12
N ARG A 16 -21.67 -8.85 23.33
CA ARG A 16 -20.97 -9.04 24.61
C ARG A 16 -19.76 -8.10 24.82
N VAL A 17 -19.76 -6.89 24.26
CA VAL A 17 -18.61 -5.99 24.39
C VAL A 17 -18.88 -4.92 25.43
N VAL A 18 -17.97 -4.75 26.39
CA VAL A 18 -18.05 -3.67 27.36
C VAL A 18 -17.71 -2.36 26.65
N VAL A 19 -18.73 -1.58 26.30
CA VAL A 19 -18.55 -0.31 25.57
C VAL A 19 -18.25 0.85 26.51
N ARG A 20 -18.60 0.76 27.79
CA ARG A 20 -18.41 1.85 28.77
C ARG A 20 -18.17 1.31 30.18
N ILE A 21 -17.16 1.85 30.84
CA ILE A 21 -16.80 1.57 32.23
C ILE A 21 -16.82 2.89 32.99
N ASN A 22 -17.54 2.93 34.10
CA ASN A 22 -17.46 4.04 35.05
C ASN A 22 -16.65 3.59 36.27
N ILE A 23 -15.58 4.31 36.58
CA ILE A 23 -14.72 4.04 37.73
C ILE A 23 -15.00 5.14 38.76
N PHE A 24 -15.35 4.73 39.98
CA PHE A 24 -15.62 5.64 41.10
C PHE A 24 -14.55 5.39 42.16
N ARG A 25 -13.45 6.16 42.12
CA ARG A 25 -12.45 6.21 43.20
C ARG A 25 -12.57 7.53 43.96
N ASN A 26 -11.84 8.56 43.53
CA ASN A 26 -11.90 9.90 44.14
C ASN A 26 -12.85 10.84 43.37
N HIS A 27 -12.97 10.67 42.06
CA HIS A 27 -13.95 11.31 41.19
C HIS A 27 -14.46 10.29 40.16
N ARG A 28 -15.60 10.56 39.54
CA ARG A 28 -16.17 9.70 38.50
C ARG A 28 -15.33 9.80 37.22
N GLN A 29 -14.73 8.69 36.81
CA GLN A 29 -14.03 8.58 35.53
C GLN A 29 -14.85 7.68 34.60
N THR A 30 -14.98 8.07 33.34
CA THR A 30 -15.72 7.29 32.33
C THR A 30 -14.78 6.90 31.21
N VAL A 31 -14.50 5.61 31.09
CA VAL A 31 -13.80 5.04 29.93
C VAL A 31 -14.87 4.54 28.97
N GLN A 32 -14.82 4.99 27.73
CA GLN A 32 -15.81 4.63 26.73
C GLN A 32 -15.14 4.30 25.40
N PHE A 33 -15.48 3.13 24.86
CA PHE A 33 -15.15 2.78 23.49
C PHE A 33 -16.12 3.50 22.55
N ILE A 34 -15.58 4.08 21.49
CA ILE A 34 -16.36 4.71 20.44
C ILE A 34 -15.87 4.24 19.08
N LEU A 35 -16.80 4.18 18.13
CA LEU A 35 -16.45 3.96 16.74
C LEU A 35 -15.86 5.23 16.13
N PRO A 36 -14.85 5.14 15.24
CA PRO A 36 -14.24 6.29 14.57
C PRO A 36 -15.24 7.21 13.86
N GLN A 37 -16.37 6.68 13.39
CA GLN A 37 -17.41 7.45 12.70
C GLN A 37 -18.25 8.33 13.65
N GLN A 38 -18.18 8.10 14.97
CA GLN A 38 -19.02 8.76 15.97
C GLN A 38 -18.31 9.91 16.70
N ASN A 39 -17.64 10.80 15.94
CA ASN A 39 -16.87 11.92 16.49
C ASN A 39 -17.69 12.90 17.35
N ALA A 40 -19.00 13.06 17.10
CA ALA A 40 -19.86 13.96 17.85
C ALA A 40 -19.95 13.62 19.35
N LYS A 41 -19.71 12.35 19.72
CA LYS A 41 -19.70 11.90 21.11
C LYS A 41 -18.43 12.31 21.87
N LEU A 42 -17.41 12.83 21.17
CA LEU A 42 -16.13 13.25 21.76
C LEU A 42 -16.13 14.68 22.30
N ALA A 43 -17.22 15.45 22.14
CA ALA A 43 -17.27 16.84 22.59
C ALA A 43 -17.01 17.02 24.10
N GLN A 44 -17.28 15.99 24.92
CA GLN A 44 -17.04 15.98 26.36
C GLN A 44 -15.78 15.21 26.76
N ALA A 45 -14.98 14.74 25.81
CA ALA A 45 -13.77 13.99 26.11
C ALA A 45 -12.65 14.95 26.53
N GLU A 46 -11.93 14.59 27.59
CA GLU A 46 -10.71 15.28 28.02
C GLU A 46 -9.44 14.63 27.43
N LEU A 47 -9.52 13.33 27.15
CA LEU A 47 -8.45 12.51 26.59
C LEU A 47 -9.03 11.56 25.53
N LEU A 48 -8.40 11.52 24.37
CA LEU A 48 -8.65 10.54 23.32
C LEU A 48 -7.41 9.68 23.12
N VAL A 49 -7.59 8.35 23.09
CA VAL A 49 -6.57 7.39 22.69
C VAL A 49 -7.06 6.69 21.44
N ILE A 50 -6.27 6.77 20.36
CA ILE A 50 -6.54 6.05 19.12
C ILE A 50 -5.46 4.99 18.95
N ASP A 51 -5.88 3.73 18.98
CA ASP A 51 -5.02 2.62 18.65
C ASP A 51 -5.04 2.35 17.15
N GLU A 52 -3.91 1.92 16.59
CA GLU A 52 -3.68 1.75 15.14
C GLU A 52 -4.19 2.92 14.27
N ALA A 53 -3.83 4.13 14.67
CA ALA A 53 -4.29 5.36 14.02
C ALA A 53 -3.94 5.43 12.53
N ALA A 54 -2.86 4.78 12.08
CA ALA A 54 -2.47 4.79 10.68
C ALA A 54 -3.34 3.89 9.79
N ALA A 55 -4.09 2.95 10.37
CA ALA A 55 -5.11 2.17 9.65
C ALA A 55 -6.39 2.97 9.38
N ILE A 56 -6.55 4.14 10.01
CA ILE A 56 -7.73 5.01 9.86
C ILE A 56 -7.45 6.10 8.80
N PRO A 57 -8.39 6.35 7.86
CA PRO A 57 -8.22 7.39 6.85
C PRO A 57 -7.97 8.77 7.47
N LEU A 58 -7.00 9.52 6.93
CA LEU A 58 -6.60 10.84 7.45
C LEU A 58 -7.75 11.82 7.72
N PRO A 59 -8.76 11.97 6.83
CA PRO A 59 -9.88 12.87 7.09
C PRO A 59 -10.63 12.50 8.37
N LEU A 60 -10.76 11.21 8.65
CA LEU A 60 -11.45 10.72 9.83
C LEU A 60 -10.61 10.93 11.09
N VAL A 61 -9.30 10.65 11.03
CA VAL A 61 -8.36 10.94 12.13
C VAL A 61 -8.39 12.43 12.47
N LYS A 62 -8.31 13.32 11.47
CA LYS A 62 -8.40 14.76 11.69
C LYS A 62 -9.72 15.19 12.33
N ALA A 63 -10.84 14.58 11.92
CA ALA A 63 -12.14 14.86 12.52
C ALA A 63 -12.27 14.35 13.96
N LEU A 64 -11.47 13.35 14.35
CA LEU A 64 -11.38 12.84 15.72
C LEU A 64 -10.44 13.68 16.60
N MET A 65 -9.53 14.47 16.01
CA MET A 65 -8.56 15.30 16.74
C MET A 65 -9.17 16.65 17.19
N GLY A 66 -9.94 16.63 18.28
CA GLY A 66 -10.54 17.82 18.90
C GLY A 66 -9.61 18.62 19.84
N PRO A 67 -10.13 19.60 20.60
CA PRO A 67 -9.33 20.49 21.46
C PRO A 67 -8.72 19.81 22.71
N TYR A 68 -8.96 18.52 22.90
CA TYR A 68 -8.48 17.69 24.00
C TYR A 68 -7.12 17.03 23.71
N LEU A 69 -6.54 16.42 24.75
CA LEU A 69 -5.31 15.64 24.62
C LEU A 69 -5.57 14.39 23.77
N CYS A 70 -4.71 14.13 22.80
CA CYS A 70 -4.81 12.98 21.90
C CYS A 70 -3.54 12.13 21.94
N PHE A 71 -3.66 10.84 22.23
CA PHE A 71 -2.62 9.84 22.01
C PHE A 71 -2.94 9.05 20.74
N LEU A 72 -1.96 8.96 19.85
CA LEU A 72 -2.06 8.19 18.61
C LEU A 72 -1.01 7.07 18.69
N CYS A 73 -1.46 5.82 18.69
CA CYS A 73 -0.61 4.64 18.62
C CYS A 73 -0.66 4.08 17.19
N SER A 74 0.46 3.57 16.70
CA SER A 74 0.55 2.96 15.37
C SER A 74 1.69 1.97 15.35
N THR A 75 1.51 0.87 14.62
CA THR A 75 2.61 -0.02 14.23
C THR A 75 3.26 0.46 12.93
N VAL A 76 4.59 0.39 12.86
CA VAL A 76 5.37 0.80 11.67
C VAL A 76 5.99 -0.40 10.99
N ASN A 77 6.62 -1.29 11.75
CA ASN A 77 7.23 -2.53 11.27
C ASN A 77 6.35 -3.69 11.73
N GLY A 78 5.92 -4.57 10.81
CA GLY A 78 5.13 -5.76 11.14
C GLY A 78 4.16 -6.18 10.04
N TYR A 79 3.42 -7.25 10.31
CA TYR A 79 2.50 -7.91 9.37
C TYR A 79 1.24 -7.08 9.02
N GLU A 80 0.85 -6.16 9.91
CA GLU A 80 -0.27 -5.22 9.71
C GLU A 80 0.21 -3.77 9.57
N GLY A 81 1.52 -3.56 9.50
CA GLY A 81 2.12 -2.23 9.41
C GLY A 81 1.62 -1.49 8.18
N THR A 82 0.85 -0.43 8.41
CA THR A 82 0.52 0.52 7.34
C THR A 82 1.79 1.21 6.87
N GLY A 83 1.91 1.40 5.56
CA GLY A 83 3.09 1.99 4.94
C GLY A 83 3.57 3.23 5.67
N ARG A 84 4.84 3.22 6.09
CA ARG A 84 5.54 4.31 6.81
C ARG A 84 5.31 5.69 6.18
N SER A 85 5.01 5.76 4.88
CA SER A 85 4.72 7.00 4.17
C SER A 85 3.49 7.76 4.68
N LEU A 86 2.48 7.08 5.22
CA LEU A 86 1.26 7.74 5.71
C LEU A 86 1.43 8.30 7.12
N SER A 87 2.00 7.50 8.03
CA SER A 87 2.42 7.99 9.35
C SER A 87 3.39 9.15 9.19
N LEU A 88 4.33 9.06 8.24
CA LEU A 88 5.20 10.18 7.87
C LEU A 88 4.43 11.40 7.37
N LYS A 89 3.41 11.26 6.50
CA LYS A 89 2.61 12.42 6.04
C LYS A 89 1.80 13.06 7.16
N LEU A 90 1.17 12.26 8.02
CA LEU A 90 0.40 12.77 9.16
C LEU A 90 1.33 13.44 10.17
N PHE A 91 2.42 12.78 10.56
CA PHE A 91 3.39 13.34 11.49
C PHE A 91 4.12 14.54 10.89
N GLN A 92 4.43 14.56 9.60
CA GLN A 92 4.98 15.73 8.92
C GLN A 92 4.00 16.91 8.99
N GLN A 93 2.71 16.70 8.67
CA GLN A 93 1.70 17.75 8.80
C GLN A 93 1.57 18.25 10.24
N LEU A 94 1.58 17.35 11.23
CA LEU A 94 1.51 17.73 12.64
C LEU A 94 2.78 18.44 13.12
N ARG A 95 3.96 18.03 12.65
CA ARG A 95 5.25 18.71 12.91
C ARG A 95 5.26 20.10 12.28
N GLU A 96 4.82 20.25 11.04
CA GLU A 96 4.72 21.55 10.36
C GLU A 96 3.78 22.48 11.12
N GLN A 97 2.58 22.02 11.52
CA GLN A 97 1.63 22.80 12.31
C GLN A 97 2.18 23.20 13.69
N ALA A 98 2.88 22.28 14.37
CA ALA A 98 3.53 22.58 15.65
C ALA A 98 4.68 23.58 15.49
N SER A 99 5.45 23.49 14.40
CA SER A 99 6.58 24.39 14.12
C SER A 99 6.12 25.80 13.76
N LEU A 100 5.04 25.93 12.98
CA LEU A 100 4.42 27.21 12.62
C LEU A 100 3.84 27.92 13.85
N ALA A 101 3.29 27.16 14.80
CA ALA A 101 2.82 27.69 16.08
C ALA A 101 3.97 28.16 17.00
N ALA A 102 5.16 27.54 16.90
CA ALA A 102 6.34 27.95 17.66
C ALA A 102 7.02 29.20 17.06
N THR A 103 7.01 29.37 15.73
CA THR A 103 7.60 30.54 15.06
C THR A 103 6.74 31.80 15.13
N THR A 104 5.44 31.68 15.36
CA THR A 104 4.49 32.82 15.43
C THR A 104 4.26 33.33 16.87
N GLY A 105 5.16 32.97 17.79
CA GLY A 105 5.25 33.64 19.10
C GLY A 105 5.63 35.11 18.94
N ALA A 106 4.62 35.99 18.98
CA ALA A 106 4.63 37.46 19.00
C ALA A 106 4.53 38.19 17.63
N GLY A 107 3.30 38.45 17.18
CA GLY A 107 3.04 39.60 16.28
C GLY A 107 1.85 39.48 15.33
N LYS A 108 0.72 40.09 15.74
CA LYS A 108 -0.36 40.74 14.94
C LYS A 108 -1.03 40.02 13.75
N GLU A 109 -2.34 39.84 13.94
CA GLU A 109 -3.49 40.02 13.03
C GLU A 109 -3.29 39.99 11.50
N GLY A 110 -4.07 39.12 10.83
CA GLY A 110 -4.64 39.37 9.51
C GLY A 110 -4.53 38.22 8.51
N GLY A 111 -5.65 37.53 8.23
CA GLY A 111 -5.79 36.67 7.05
C GLY A 111 -6.52 35.34 7.30
N ALA A 112 -7.83 35.33 7.09
CA ALA A 112 -8.71 34.18 7.29
C ALA A 112 -8.47 33.05 6.28
N LEU A 113 -8.22 31.83 6.77
CA LEU A 113 -8.61 30.56 6.13
C LEU A 113 -9.14 29.58 7.19
N VAL A 114 -10.47 29.60 7.29
CA VAL A 114 -11.44 28.60 7.77
C VAL A 114 -10.88 27.36 8.52
N GLY A 115 -11.24 27.24 9.81
CA GLY A 115 -11.58 25.92 10.38
C GLY A 115 -10.96 25.47 11.71
N GLY A 116 -10.96 26.30 12.76
CA GLY A 116 -11.17 25.84 14.15
C GLY A 116 -9.96 25.55 15.05
N GLY A 117 -9.77 26.40 16.08
CA GLY A 117 -9.10 26.01 17.34
C GLY A 117 -7.73 26.66 17.62
N GLY A 118 -7.73 27.94 17.99
CA GLY A 118 -6.55 28.72 18.38
C GLY A 118 -5.90 28.27 19.69
N GLY A 119 -5.05 27.26 19.61
CA GLY A 119 -4.02 26.92 20.60
C GLY A 119 -2.95 26.10 19.90
N GLY A 120 -1.70 26.56 19.90
CA GLY A 120 -0.60 25.84 19.25
C GLY A 120 -0.50 24.41 19.79
N ARG A 121 -0.98 23.42 19.03
CA ARG A 121 -0.96 22.02 19.44
C ARG A 121 0.49 21.56 19.44
N SER A 122 1.02 21.18 20.60
CA SER A 122 2.34 20.57 20.70
C SER A 122 2.28 19.13 20.21
N PHE A 123 3.20 18.78 19.31
CA PHE A 123 3.35 17.41 18.82
C PHE A 123 4.64 16.84 19.41
N ARG A 124 4.54 15.68 20.06
CA ARG A 124 5.69 14.93 20.57
C ARG A 124 5.60 13.49 20.08
N GLU A 125 6.64 13.06 19.40
CA GLU A 125 6.77 11.70 18.90
C GLU A 125 7.62 10.87 19.86
N LEU A 126 7.16 9.66 20.14
CA LEU A 126 7.88 8.67 20.94
C LEU A 126 7.90 7.37 20.14
N VAL A 127 9.06 6.72 20.07
CA VAL A 127 9.24 5.46 19.35
C VAL A 127 9.61 4.38 20.35
N LEU A 128 8.88 3.27 20.32
CA LEU A 128 9.14 2.09 21.14
C LEU A 128 9.82 1.04 20.27
N ASN A 129 11.07 0.70 20.60
CA ASN A 129 11.87 -0.28 19.85
C ASN A 129 12.25 -1.52 20.67
N GLU A 130 12.12 -1.47 22.00
CA GLU A 130 12.52 -2.57 22.88
C GLU A 130 11.40 -3.63 22.92
N PRO A 131 11.66 -4.87 22.43
CA PRO A 131 10.67 -5.93 22.46
C PRO A 131 10.46 -6.43 23.89
N ILE A 132 9.20 -6.75 24.22
CA ILE A 132 8.84 -7.31 25.54
C ILE A 132 8.74 -8.84 25.54
N ARG A 133 8.61 -9.47 24.36
CA ARG A 133 8.39 -10.92 24.21
C ARG A 133 9.69 -11.71 24.04
N TYR A 134 10.70 -11.08 23.45
CA TYR A 134 11.98 -11.67 23.10
C TYR A 134 13.10 -10.67 23.37
N ALA A 135 14.35 -11.13 23.34
CA ALA A 135 15.51 -10.29 23.60
C ALA A 135 15.77 -9.31 22.44
N PRO A 136 16.32 -8.11 22.72
CA PRO A 136 16.75 -7.22 21.66
C PRO A 136 17.84 -7.88 20.82
N GLY A 137 17.68 -7.85 19.49
CA GLY A 137 18.65 -8.44 18.55
C GLY A 137 18.48 -9.94 18.30
N ASP A 138 17.27 -10.50 18.48
CA ASP A 138 16.97 -11.89 18.14
C ASP A 138 17.28 -12.19 16.66
N ALA A 139 18.09 -13.23 16.42
CA ALA A 139 18.52 -13.64 15.09
C ALA A 139 17.37 -14.17 14.22
N VAL A 140 16.37 -14.83 14.83
CA VAL A 140 15.20 -15.34 14.11
C VAL A 140 14.33 -14.18 13.64
N GLU A 141 14.16 -13.15 14.48
CA GLU A 141 13.43 -11.94 14.12
C GLU A 141 14.13 -11.17 13.00
N GLN A 142 15.46 -11.03 13.08
CA GLN A 142 16.25 -10.38 12.02
C GLN A 142 16.12 -11.14 10.69
N TRP A 143 16.20 -12.47 10.73
CA TRP A 143 16.01 -13.30 9.54
C TRP A 143 14.60 -13.13 8.96
N LEU A 144 13.56 -13.16 9.80
CA LEU A 144 12.17 -13.01 9.38
C LEU A 144 11.91 -11.63 8.75
N HIS A 145 12.46 -10.57 9.35
CA HIS A 145 12.39 -9.21 8.84
C HIS A 145 13.06 -9.05 7.47
N GLN A 146 14.23 -9.69 7.30
CA GLN A 146 14.94 -9.69 6.02
C GLN A 146 14.16 -10.46 4.96
N LEU A 147 13.68 -11.67 5.28
CA LEU A 147 12.92 -12.52 4.36
C LEU A 147 11.62 -11.85 3.89
N LEU A 148 10.86 -11.28 4.82
CA LEU A 148 9.58 -10.62 4.51
C LEU A 148 9.76 -9.16 4.08
N CYS A 149 11.00 -8.69 3.93
CA CYS A 149 11.33 -7.31 3.56
C CYS A 149 10.61 -6.25 4.41
N LEU A 150 10.44 -6.49 5.73
CA LEU A 150 9.69 -5.59 6.61
C LEU A 150 10.47 -4.30 6.93
N ASP A 151 11.80 -4.35 6.82
CA ASP A 151 12.68 -3.19 7.03
C ASP A 151 12.73 -2.23 5.83
N ALA A 152 11.93 -2.49 4.79
CA ALA A 152 12.00 -1.80 3.52
C ALA A 152 11.81 -0.27 3.63
N GLY A 153 11.14 0.25 4.66
CA GLY A 153 11.02 1.70 4.87
C GLY A 153 12.33 2.46 5.09
N GLN A 154 13.46 1.78 5.34
CA GLN A 154 14.79 2.41 5.52
C GLN A 154 15.62 2.47 4.23
N THR A 155 15.27 1.70 3.20
CA THR A 155 16.07 1.56 1.97
C THR A 155 15.79 2.63 0.92
N LEU A 156 14.75 3.47 1.10
CA LEU A 156 14.52 4.67 0.27
C LEU A 156 15.54 5.75 0.64
N SER A 157 16.80 5.54 0.26
CA SER A 157 17.83 6.56 0.45
C SER A 157 17.74 7.60 -0.67
N LEU A 158 17.34 8.81 -0.28
CA LEU A 158 17.44 10.09 -1.00
C LEU A 158 18.74 10.33 -1.80
N SER A 159 19.82 9.63 -1.44
CA SER A 159 21.14 9.78 -2.08
C SER A 159 21.27 9.08 -3.42
N GLN A 160 20.34 8.17 -3.76
CA GLN A 160 20.40 7.35 -4.97
C GLN A 160 19.38 7.77 -6.04
N THR A 161 18.48 8.72 -5.77
CA THR A 161 17.60 9.26 -6.80
C THR A 161 18.38 10.26 -7.66
N PRO A 162 18.56 10.01 -8.97
CA PRO A 162 19.26 10.95 -9.83
C PRO A 162 18.37 12.20 -10.00
N ARG A 163 18.70 13.25 -9.25
CA ARG A 163 18.00 14.54 -9.33
C ARG A 163 18.17 15.08 -10.76
N GLY A 164 17.05 15.31 -11.45
CA GLY A 164 17.03 15.93 -12.77
C GLY A 164 16.91 14.97 -13.96
N VAL A 165 16.72 13.67 -13.76
CA VAL A 165 16.35 12.78 -14.87
C VAL A 165 14.94 13.12 -15.33
N HIS A 166 14.76 13.31 -16.63
CA HIS A 166 13.44 13.53 -17.21
C HIS A 166 12.76 12.17 -17.45
N PRO A 167 11.45 12.01 -17.18
CA PRO A 167 10.75 10.73 -17.35
C PRO A 167 10.90 10.11 -18.74
N SER A 168 11.10 10.92 -19.79
CA SER A 168 11.30 10.41 -21.15
C SER A 168 12.58 9.61 -21.34
N ALA A 169 13.60 9.86 -20.51
CA ALA A 169 14.88 9.13 -20.56
C ALA A 169 14.82 7.80 -19.78
N CYS A 170 13.76 7.58 -18.99
CA CYS A 170 13.59 6.34 -18.26
C CYS A 170 12.97 5.26 -19.14
N GLU A 171 13.43 4.03 -18.91
CA GLU A 171 12.96 2.82 -19.59
C GLU A 171 12.34 1.85 -18.59
N LEU A 172 11.42 1.04 -19.10
CA LEU A 172 10.67 0.05 -18.33
C LEU A 172 11.26 -1.32 -18.63
N TYR A 173 11.71 -2.01 -17.58
CA TYR A 173 12.32 -3.34 -17.68
C TYR A 173 11.37 -4.39 -17.14
N TYR A 174 11.29 -5.51 -17.83
CA TYR A 174 10.61 -6.72 -17.36
C TYR A 174 11.51 -7.46 -16.37
N VAL A 175 10.99 -7.79 -15.19
CA VAL A 175 11.76 -8.48 -14.15
C VAL A 175 11.47 -9.97 -14.19
N ASN A 176 12.51 -10.78 -14.39
CA ASN A 176 12.40 -12.23 -14.25
C ASN A 176 12.28 -12.59 -12.76
N ARG A 177 11.13 -13.18 -12.40
CA ARG A 177 10.78 -13.56 -11.03
C ARG A 177 11.69 -14.63 -10.44
N ASP A 178 12.09 -15.63 -11.23
CA ASP A 178 12.93 -16.73 -10.74
C ASP A 178 14.30 -16.21 -10.31
N THR A 179 14.83 -15.24 -11.07
CA THR A 179 16.09 -14.56 -10.73
C THR A 179 15.95 -13.62 -9.53
N LEU A 180 14.78 -12.98 -9.39
CA LEU A 180 14.47 -12.07 -8.29
C LEU A 180 14.37 -12.81 -6.95
N PHE A 181 13.71 -13.97 -6.92
CA PHE A 181 13.49 -14.79 -5.73
C PHE A 181 14.57 -15.87 -5.51
N SER A 182 15.71 -15.78 -6.21
CA SER A 182 16.84 -16.71 -6.08
C SER A 182 17.64 -16.60 -4.77
N PHE A 183 17.27 -15.68 -3.88
CA PHE A 183 17.98 -15.37 -2.63
C PHE A 183 19.46 -14.95 -2.82
N HIS A 184 19.82 -14.48 -4.01
CA HIS A 184 21.15 -13.93 -4.27
C HIS A 184 21.28 -12.52 -3.63
N LYS A 185 22.47 -12.18 -3.14
CA LYS A 185 22.72 -10.94 -2.37
C LYS A 185 22.37 -9.65 -3.13
N ALA A 186 22.52 -9.64 -4.46
CA ALA A 186 22.12 -8.52 -5.30
C ALA A 186 20.59 -8.49 -5.54
N SER A 187 19.99 -9.66 -5.79
CA SER A 187 18.55 -9.81 -5.97
C SER A 187 17.77 -9.44 -4.72
N GLU A 188 18.26 -9.81 -3.53
CA GLU A 188 17.68 -9.43 -2.24
C GLU A 188 17.67 -7.92 -2.02
N LYS A 189 18.79 -7.24 -2.35
CA LYS A 189 18.82 -5.76 -2.28
C LYS A 189 17.83 -5.12 -3.25
N PHE A 190 17.72 -5.67 -4.46
CA PHE A 190 16.80 -5.18 -5.47
C PHE A 190 15.33 -5.42 -5.06
N LEU A 191 15.02 -6.61 -4.53
CA LEU A 191 13.71 -6.96 -3.99
C LEU A 191 13.34 -6.04 -2.82
N GLN A 192 14.27 -5.80 -1.88
CA GLN A 192 14.05 -4.86 -0.77
C GLN A 192 13.75 -3.45 -1.25
N GLN A 193 14.43 -2.95 -2.30
CA GLN A 193 14.13 -1.65 -2.90
C GLN A 193 12.74 -1.64 -3.56
N MET A 194 12.39 -2.71 -4.27
CA MET A 194 11.10 -2.86 -4.94
C MET A 194 9.94 -2.89 -3.95
N VAL A 195 10.04 -3.73 -2.91
CA VAL A 195 9.04 -3.88 -1.84
C VAL A 195 8.93 -2.59 -1.04
N SER A 196 10.06 -1.91 -0.80
CA SER A 196 10.07 -0.60 -0.17
C SER A 196 9.18 0.39 -0.90
N LEU A 197 9.25 0.39 -2.22
CA LEU A 197 8.44 1.26 -3.04
C LEU A 197 6.95 0.92 -2.93
N PHE A 198 6.59 -0.36 -2.98
CA PHE A 198 5.21 -0.80 -2.76
C PHE A 198 4.68 -0.42 -1.38
N VAL A 199 5.50 -0.61 -0.34
CA VAL A 199 5.14 -0.25 1.03
C VAL A 199 4.97 1.26 1.16
N ALA A 200 5.78 2.05 0.47
CA ALA A 200 5.70 3.51 0.52
C ALA A 200 4.54 4.09 -0.30
N SER A 201 4.11 3.46 -1.40
CA SER A 201 3.02 3.98 -2.24
C SER A 201 1.63 3.56 -1.78
N HIS A 202 1.48 2.41 -1.12
CA HIS A 202 0.17 1.83 -0.78
C HIS A 202 -0.22 2.00 0.69
N TYR A 203 -1.52 2.23 0.90
CA TYR A 203 -2.13 2.51 2.21
C TYR A 203 -2.05 1.32 3.19
N ARG A 204 -2.26 0.11 2.66
CA ARG A 204 -2.23 -1.13 3.42
C ARG A 204 -1.55 -2.20 2.57
N ASN A 205 -0.54 -2.84 3.13
CA ASN A 205 0.14 -3.97 2.53
C ASN A 205 -0.01 -5.17 3.46
N THR A 206 0.06 -6.35 2.90
CA THR A 206 0.11 -7.58 3.68
C THR A 206 1.35 -8.36 3.25
N PRO A 207 2.06 -9.06 4.15
CA PRO A 207 3.19 -9.91 3.78
C PRO A 207 2.83 -10.97 2.74
N ASN A 208 1.55 -11.38 2.69
CA ASN A 208 1.03 -12.30 1.68
C ASN A 208 1.12 -11.75 0.25
N ASP A 209 1.26 -10.43 0.07
CA ASP A 209 1.47 -9.82 -1.25
C ASP A 209 2.78 -10.32 -1.90
N LEU A 210 3.83 -10.54 -1.10
CA LEU A 210 5.09 -11.12 -1.58
C LEU A 210 4.90 -12.56 -2.07
N LEU A 211 4.14 -13.34 -1.30
CA LEU A 211 3.82 -14.72 -1.68
C LEU A 211 3.02 -14.74 -2.99
N LEU A 212 2.02 -13.87 -3.13
CA LEU A 212 1.25 -13.76 -4.37
C LEU A 212 2.13 -13.39 -5.57
N MET A 213 3.09 -12.48 -5.39
CA MET A 213 4.05 -12.08 -6.43
C MET A 213 5.03 -13.21 -6.81
N ALA A 214 5.39 -14.06 -5.86
CA ALA A 214 6.30 -15.18 -6.08
C ALA A 214 5.62 -16.39 -6.70
N ASP A 215 4.39 -16.71 -6.29
CA ASP A 215 3.69 -17.95 -6.63
C ASP A 215 2.87 -17.83 -7.93
N ALA A 216 2.05 -16.79 -8.05
CA ALA A 216 1.02 -16.76 -9.09
C ALA A 216 1.61 -16.44 -10.49
N PRO A 217 1.62 -17.37 -11.47
CA PRO A 217 2.34 -17.24 -12.73
C PRO A 217 1.83 -16.08 -13.61
N ALA A 218 0.54 -15.75 -13.50
CA ALA A 218 -0.07 -14.65 -14.23
C ALA A 218 0.41 -13.25 -13.77
N HIS A 219 1.18 -13.15 -12.68
CA HIS A 219 1.73 -11.89 -12.21
C HIS A 219 3.07 -11.58 -12.88
N HIS A 220 3.11 -10.41 -13.54
CA HIS A 220 4.29 -9.82 -14.13
C HIS A 220 4.71 -8.57 -13.38
N LEU A 221 6.02 -8.37 -13.32
CA LEU A 221 6.65 -7.28 -12.58
C LEU A 221 7.48 -6.45 -13.55
N PHE A 222 7.21 -5.15 -13.55
CA PHE A 222 7.95 -4.18 -14.35
C PHE A 222 8.55 -3.11 -13.45
N VAL A 223 9.76 -2.68 -13.77
CA VAL A 223 10.50 -1.67 -13.02
C VAL A 223 10.96 -0.55 -13.94
N LEU A 224 10.75 0.68 -13.52
CA LEU A 224 11.22 1.86 -14.23
C LEU A 224 12.57 2.27 -13.67
N LEU A 225 13.60 2.26 -14.52
CA LEU A 225 14.96 2.63 -14.16
C LEU A 225 15.38 3.91 -14.92
N PRO A 226 16.26 4.74 -14.34
CA PRO A 226 16.94 5.78 -15.09
C PRO A 226 17.92 5.14 -16.10
N PRO A 227 18.45 5.93 -17.06
CA PRO A 227 19.54 5.48 -17.91
C PRO A 227 20.67 4.88 -17.06
N VAL A 228 20.96 3.60 -17.30
CA VAL A 228 21.97 2.86 -16.53
C VAL A 228 23.31 3.01 -17.23
N ASP A 229 24.32 3.48 -16.51
CA ASP A 229 25.69 3.45 -16.98
C ASP A 229 26.25 2.03 -16.80
N THR A 230 26.44 1.32 -17.91
CA THR A 230 26.92 -0.07 -17.93
C THR A 230 28.34 -0.22 -17.37
N THR A 231 29.08 0.86 -17.21
CA THR A 231 30.44 0.85 -16.64
C THR A 231 30.45 0.90 -15.11
N ALA A 232 29.38 1.39 -14.50
CA ALA A 232 29.22 1.43 -13.06
C ALA A 232 28.68 0.09 -12.58
N ASN A 233 29.50 -0.70 -11.90
CA ASN A 233 29.10 -1.97 -11.27
C ASN A 233 28.26 -1.73 -10.00
N ALA A 234 27.17 -0.98 -10.14
CA ALA A 234 26.26 -0.58 -9.08
C ALA A 234 24.81 -0.93 -9.47
N LEU A 235 24.00 -1.32 -8.48
CA LEU A 235 22.59 -1.59 -8.68
C LEU A 235 21.86 -0.29 -9.06
N PRO A 236 21.09 -0.26 -10.17
CA PRO A 236 20.37 0.92 -10.57
C PRO A 236 19.23 1.21 -9.57
N PRO A 237 18.97 2.48 -9.25
CA PRO A 237 17.89 2.86 -8.37
C PRO A 237 16.53 2.65 -9.05
N ILE A 238 15.59 2.04 -8.34
CA ILE A 238 14.23 1.80 -8.82
C ILE A 238 13.39 3.07 -8.62
N LEU A 239 12.88 3.67 -9.71
CA LEU A 239 12.07 4.90 -9.66
C LEU A 239 10.59 4.61 -9.50
N ALA A 240 10.11 3.60 -10.22
CA ALA A 240 8.73 3.13 -10.17
C ALA A 240 8.68 1.62 -10.38
N VAL A 241 7.63 0.99 -9.85
CA VAL A 241 7.36 -0.43 -9.98
C VAL A 241 5.91 -0.60 -10.40
N VAL A 242 5.66 -1.48 -11.35
CA VAL A 242 4.32 -1.83 -11.83
C VAL A 242 4.12 -3.33 -11.70
N GLN A 243 3.04 -3.72 -11.02
CA GLN A 243 2.59 -5.11 -10.94
C GLN A 243 1.37 -5.28 -11.85
N VAL A 244 1.45 -6.23 -12.77
CA VAL A 244 0.39 -6.57 -13.73
C VAL A 244 -0.04 -8.01 -13.48
N ALA A 245 -1.33 -8.30 -13.59
CA ALA A 245 -1.87 -9.64 -13.62
C ALA A 245 -2.53 -9.88 -14.98
N LEU A 246 -2.14 -10.94 -15.69
CA LEU A 246 -2.88 -11.40 -16.86
C LEU A 246 -4.17 -12.07 -16.38
N GLU A 247 -5.29 -11.68 -16.97
CA GLU A 247 -6.61 -12.18 -16.62
C GLU A 247 -7.39 -12.59 -17.89
N GLY A 248 -8.28 -13.56 -17.73
CA GLY A 248 -9.22 -13.97 -18.79
C GLY A 248 -8.85 -15.28 -19.46
N SER A 249 -9.15 -15.41 -20.76
CA SER A 249 -9.07 -16.68 -21.50
C SER A 249 -9.92 -17.80 -20.87
N ILE A 250 -11.04 -17.43 -20.23
CA ILE A 250 -11.92 -18.38 -19.56
C ILE A 250 -12.85 -19.02 -20.60
N SER A 251 -12.98 -20.35 -20.57
CA SER A 251 -13.88 -21.05 -21.49
C SER A 251 -15.33 -20.54 -21.36
N ARG A 252 -15.99 -20.27 -22.48
CA ARG A 252 -17.38 -19.76 -22.49
C ARG A 252 -18.36 -20.68 -21.77
N ASN A 253 -18.18 -21.99 -21.90
CA ASN A 253 -19.00 -22.97 -21.21
C ASN A 253 -18.79 -22.92 -19.69
N GLY A 254 -17.53 -22.83 -19.24
CA GLY A 254 -17.21 -22.68 -17.82
C GLY A 254 -17.70 -21.36 -17.24
N ALA A 255 -17.58 -20.25 -17.99
CA ALA A 255 -18.11 -18.96 -17.59
C ALA A 255 -19.64 -19.00 -17.43
N ARG A 256 -20.37 -19.50 -18.44
CA ARG A 256 -21.85 -19.61 -18.39
C ARG A 256 -22.34 -20.48 -17.24
N GLN A 257 -21.68 -21.61 -16.99
CA GLN A 257 -22.05 -22.51 -15.91
C GLN A 257 -21.88 -21.83 -14.54
N LYS A 258 -20.75 -21.15 -14.31
CA LYS A 258 -20.48 -20.44 -13.05
C LYS A 258 -21.40 -19.24 -12.87
N LEU A 259 -21.59 -18.44 -13.91
CA LEU A 259 -22.52 -17.31 -13.90
C LEU A 259 -23.96 -17.74 -13.60
N ALA A 260 -24.41 -18.87 -14.17
CA ALA A 260 -25.74 -19.41 -13.92
C ALA A 260 -25.89 -20.02 -12.51
N SER A 261 -24.81 -20.59 -11.96
CA SER A 261 -24.83 -21.22 -10.63
C SER A 261 -24.98 -20.21 -9.48
N GLY A 262 -24.59 -18.95 -9.68
CA GLY A 262 -24.57 -17.93 -8.63
C GLY A 262 -23.62 -18.25 -7.47
N GLU A 263 -22.73 -19.23 -7.64
CA GLU A 263 -21.72 -19.61 -6.65
C GLU A 263 -20.68 -18.49 -6.47
N SER A 264 -19.96 -18.56 -5.35
CA SER A 264 -18.87 -17.64 -5.06
C SER A 264 -17.84 -17.68 -6.20
N LEU A 265 -17.51 -16.51 -6.74
CA LEU A 265 -16.54 -16.35 -7.81
C LEU A 265 -15.18 -16.92 -7.36
N PRO A 266 -14.49 -17.68 -8.22
CA PRO A 266 -13.18 -18.22 -7.90
C PRO A 266 -12.16 -17.11 -7.62
N GLN A 267 -11.12 -17.42 -6.85
CA GLN A 267 -10.01 -16.49 -6.64
C GLN A 267 -9.22 -16.31 -7.94
N GLY A 268 -9.02 -15.07 -8.37
CA GLY A 268 -8.41 -14.72 -9.66
C GLY A 268 -9.42 -14.11 -10.64
N ASP A 269 -8.91 -13.57 -11.76
CA ASP A 269 -9.73 -13.04 -12.88
C ASP A 269 -10.84 -12.07 -12.45
N LEU A 270 -10.52 -11.12 -11.58
CA LEU A 270 -11.51 -10.26 -10.94
C LEU A 270 -12.33 -9.46 -11.98
N LEU A 271 -11.69 -8.92 -13.01
CA LEU A 271 -12.37 -8.12 -14.04
C LEU A 271 -13.31 -8.98 -14.90
N PRO A 272 -12.84 -10.09 -15.52
CA PRO A 272 -13.71 -11.04 -16.21
C PRO A 272 -14.98 -11.39 -15.44
N TRP A 273 -14.84 -11.78 -14.18
CA TRP A 273 -15.98 -12.19 -13.36
C TRP A 273 -16.91 -11.04 -12.98
N THR A 274 -16.36 -9.89 -12.60
CA THR A 274 -17.17 -8.73 -12.20
C THR A 274 -18.00 -8.22 -13.37
N ILE A 275 -17.40 -8.09 -14.56
CA ILE A 275 -18.09 -7.60 -15.75
C ILE A 275 -19.09 -8.66 -16.24
N GLY A 276 -18.68 -9.93 -16.31
CA GLY A 276 -19.58 -11.02 -16.69
C GLY A 276 -20.81 -11.10 -15.79
N GLN A 277 -20.66 -10.89 -14.47
CA GLN A 277 -21.77 -10.94 -13.52
C GLN A 277 -22.68 -9.70 -13.61
N GLN A 278 -22.11 -8.49 -13.70
CA GLN A 278 -22.89 -7.25 -13.70
C GLN A 278 -23.63 -7.02 -15.02
N PHE A 279 -23.00 -7.33 -16.15
CA PHE A 279 -23.57 -7.13 -17.48
C PHE A 279 -24.20 -8.40 -18.07
N GLN A 280 -24.10 -9.54 -17.37
CA GLN A 280 -24.56 -10.85 -17.83
C GLN A 280 -23.99 -11.23 -19.20
N ASP A 281 -22.77 -10.79 -19.48
CA ASP A 281 -22.06 -11.01 -20.74
C ASP A 281 -21.13 -12.24 -20.61
N PRO A 282 -21.45 -13.37 -21.27
CA PRO A 282 -20.62 -14.56 -21.24
C PRO A 282 -19.41 -14.49 -22.19
N ASP A 283 -19.35 -13.50 -23.10
CA ASP A 283 -18.25 -13.36 -24.05
C ASP A 283 -17.08 -12.57 -23.44
N PHE A 284 -17.34 -11.64 -22.52
CA PHE A 284 -16.28 -10.85 -21.87
C PHE A 284 -15.23 -11.71 -21.12
N PRO A 285 -15.61 -12.73 -20.32
CA PRO A 285 -14.62 -13.59 -19.65
C PRO A 285 -13.75 -14.42 -20.60
N ALA A 286 -14.18 -14.60 -21.84
CA ALA A 286 -13.41 -15.31 -22.86
C ALA A 286 -12.29 -14.45 -23.47
N LEU A 287 -12.37 -13.12 -23.32
CA LEU A 287 -11.30 -12.22 -23.72
C LEU A 287 -10.09 -12.37 -22.78
N SER A 288 -8.90 -12.17 -23.32
CA SER A 288 -7.67 -12.07 -22.53
C SER A 288 -7.30 -10.60 -22.36
N GLY A 289 -6.81 -10.25 -21.18
CA GLY A 289 -6.39 -8.89 -20.88
C GLY A 289 -5.35 -8.84 -19.78
N ALA A 290 -4.81 -7.65 -19.57
CA ALA A 290 -3.86 -7.37 -18.50
C ALA A 290 -4.46 -6.35 -17.54
N ARG A 291 -4.49 -6.68 -16.25
CA ARG A 291 -4.90 -5.77 -15.18
C ARG A 291 -3.68 -5.23 -14.45
N VAL A 292 -3.54 -3.91 -14.43
CA VAL A 292 -2.57 -3.29 -13.54
C VAL A 292 -3.08 -3.40 -12.10
N VAL A 293 -2.39 -4.22 -11.28
CA VAL A 293 -2.75 -4.46 -9.87
C VAL A 293 -2.26 -3.30 -9.01
N ARG A 294 -1.01 -2.89 -9.22
CA ARG A 294 -0.35 -1.83 -8.43
C ARG A 294 0.63 -1.02 -9.28
N ILE A 295 0.69 0.28 -9.01
CA ILE A 295 1.73 1.18 -9.48
C ILE A 295 2.31 1.87 -8.25
N ALA A 296 3.61 1.68 -8.02
CA ALA A 296 4.35 2.32 -6.97
C ALA A 296 5.35 3.28 -7.59
N VAL A 297 5.29 4.56 -7.19
CA VAL A 297 6.25 5.59 -7.61
C VAL A 297 6.92 6.13 -6.36
N HIS A 298 8.21 6.46 -6.46
CA HIS A 298 8.94 7.06 -5.35
C HIS A 298 8.19 8.28 -4.78
N PRO A 299 7.90 8.35 -3.46
CA PRO A 299 7.05 9.39 -2.88
C PRO A 299 7.51 10.82 -3.15
N GLU A 300 8.83 11.03 -3.21
CA GLU A 300 9.44 12.34 -3.47
C GLU A 300 9.41 12.74 -4.95
N MET A 301 9.20 11.78 -5.85
CA MET A 301 9.09 11.99 -7.30
C MET A 301 7.62 12.11 -7.74
N GLY A 302 6.72 12.35 -6.77
CA GLY A 302 5.33 12.64 -7.03
C GLY A 302 5.17 13.86 -7.93
N ARG A 303 4.19 13.81 -8.83
CA ARG A 303 3.85 14.90 -9.78
C ARG A 303 4.88 15.18 -10.88
N ALA A 304 5.96 14.40 -10.99
CA ALA A 304 6.93 14.52 -12.08
C ALA A 304 6.58 13.69 -13.33
N GLY A 305 5.49 12.90 -13.31
CA GLY A 305 5.00 12.16 -14.49
C GLY A 305 5.56 10.76 -14.70
N TYR A 306 6.39 10.23 -13.78
CA TYR A 306 6.94 8.86 -13.87
C TYR A 306 5.88 7.77 -13.95
N GLY A 307 4.78 7.90 -13.20
CA GLY A 307 3.66 6.95 -13.28
C GLY A 307 3.00 6.94 -14.65
N SER A 308 2.78 8.12 -15.25
CA SER A 308 2.22 8.24 -16.61
C SER A 308 3.16 7.61 -17.64
N ARG A 309 4.47 7.81 -17.50
CA ARG A 309 5.48 7.18 -18.35
C ARG A 309 5.44 5.65 -18.25
N CYS A 310 5.29 5.09 -17.05
CA CYS A 310 5.19 3.64 -16.86
C CYS A 310 4.00 3.05 -17.62
N VAL A 311 2.83 3.68 -17.49
CA VAL A 311 1.60 3.22 -18.17
C VAL A 311 1.72 3.35 -19.68
N GLU A 312 2.32 4.44 -20.16
CA GLU A 312 2.59 4.63 -21.59
C GLU A 312 3.49 3.52 -22.15
N LEU A 313 4.64 3.27 -21.51
CA LEU A 313 5.59 2.23 -21.93
C LEU A 313 4.96 0.84 -21.85
N LEU A 314 4.22 0.56 -20.78
CA LEU A 314 3.52 -0.71 -20.61
C LEU A 314 2.49 -0.96 -21.73
N LYS A 315 1.76 0.09 -22.14
CA LYS A 315 0.81 0.00 -23.25
C LYS A 315 1.55 -0.32 -24.55
N ARG A 316 2.64 0.40 -24.86
CA ARG A 316 3.44 0.15 -26.06
C ARG A 316 4.04 -1.26 -26.08
N TYR A 317 4.48 -1.77 -24.93
CA TYR A 317 4.98 -3.13 -24.76
C TYR A 317 3.91 -4.17 -25.15
N TYR A 318 2.72 -4.09 -24.55
CA TYR A 318 1.63 -5.03 -24.87
C TYR A 318 1.01 -4.83 -26.27
N GLN A 319 1.23 -3.68 -26.90
CA GLN A 319 0.87 -3.45 -28.30
C GLN A 319 1.92 -3.98 -29.28
N GLY A 320 3.06 -4.49 -28.80
CA GLY A 320 4.15 -4.97 -29.65
C GLY A 320 5.02 -3.87 -30.28
N GLU A 321 4.88 -2.62 -29.84
CA GLU A 321 5.63 -1.48 -30.41
C GLU A 321 7.07 -1.35 -29.87
N LEU A 322 7.41 -2.12 -28.82
CA LEU A 322 8.72 -2.09 -28.14
C LEU A 322 9.56 -3.35 -28.37
N VAL A 323 9.00 -4.38 -29.00
CA VAL A 323 9.73 -5.60 -29.35
C VAL A 323 10.37 -5.36 -30.71
N GLY A 324 11.70 -5.28 -30.74
CA GLY A 324 12.42 -5.33 -32.01
C GLY A 324 12.14 -6.69 -32.66
N LEU A 325 11.88 -6.69 -33.97
CA LEU A 325 11.65 -7.91 -34.76
C LEU A 325 12.82 -8.92 -34.69
N ASP A 326 13.96 -8.54 -34.12
CA ASP A 326 15.17 -9.37 -34.01
C ASP A 326 15.17 -10.32 -32.79
N ASP A 327 14.27 -10.13 -31.81
CA ASP A 327 14.22 -10.96 -30.58
C ASP A 327 13.25 -12.15 -30.65
N VAL A 328 12.52 -12.32 -31.76
CA VAL A 328 11.44 -13.33 -31.88
C VAL A 328 11.94 -14.67 -32.43
N ASP A 329 13.14 -14.74 -33.00
CA ASP A 329 13.63 -15.91 -33.76
C ASP A 329 14.55 -16.86 -32.97
N LEU A 330 14.67 -16.73 -31.64
CA LEU A 330 15.67 -17.49 -30.85
C LEU A 330 15.14 -18.65 -30.00
N ASP A 331 13.82 -18.76 -29.79
CA ASP A 331 13.24 -19.86 -28.99
C ASP A 331 12.60 -20.98 -29.84
N ASP A 332 12.02 -20.68 -31.01
CA ASP A 332 11.40 -21.73 -31.85
C ASP A 332 12.43 -22.63 -32.57
N ASN A 333 13.64 -22.13 -32.84
CA ASN A 333 14.66 -22.92 -33.55
C ASN A 333 15.45 -23.91 -32.66
N LYS A 334 15.35 -23.82 -31.33
CA LYS A 334 16.07 -24.76 -30.45
C LYS A 334 15.28 -26.03 -30.17
N GLU A 335 13.95 -25.96 -30.18
CA GLU A 335 13.11 -27.15 -30.01
C GLU A 335 13.13 -28.03 -31.27
N GLU A 336 13.28 -27.46 -32.47
CA GLU A 336 13.40 -28.23 -33.71
C GLU A 336 14.77 -28.91 -33.89
N GLU A 337 15.87 -28.31 -33.41
CA GLU A 337 17.21 -28.93 -33.49
C GLU A 337 17.40 -30.11 -32.52
N GLU A 338 16.74 -30.11 -31.35
CA GLU A 338 16.81 -31.25 -30.40
C GLU A 338 15.97 -32.46 -30.86
N GLU A 339 14.89 -32.28 -31.63
CA GLU A 339 14.09 -33.39 -32.16
C GLU A 339 14.73 -34.08 -33.39
N GLU A 340 15.63 -33.41 -34.13
CA GLU A 340 16.36 -34.03 -35.26
C GLU A 340 17.60 -34.82 -34.82
N GLU A 341 18.22 -34.53 -33.67
CA GLU A 341 19.34 -35.35 -33.15
C GLU A 341 18.90 -36.67 -32.48
N GLU A 342 17.61 -36.83 -32.15
CA GLU A 342 17.06 -38.07 -31.57
C GLU A 342 16.41 -39.03 -32.59
N ARG A 343 16.45 -38.75 -33.90
CA ARG A 343 15.93 -39.64 -34.97
C ARG A 343 16.99 -40.38 -35.77
#